data_AF-A0A971H9N8-F1
#
_entry.id   AF-A0A971H9N8-F1
#
_cell.length_a   1.000
_cell.length_b   1.000
_cell.length_c   1.000
_cell.angle_alpha   90.00
_cell.angle_beta   90.00
_cell.angle_gamma   90.00
#
_symmetry.space_group_name_H-M   'P 1'
#
loop_
_entity.id
_entity.type
_entity.pdbx_description
1 polymer ?
#
loop_
_entity_poly.entity_id
_entity_poly.type
_entity_poly.pdbx_seq_one_letter_code
_entity_poly.pdbx_strand_id
1 'polypeptide(L)'
;MSGHSKWATIKHKKGLADAKRGQAFTKLIKEISVAAKMGGSDPDSNARLRTAILKARADNMPKDNIERAIKKGAGEMEGSVYYELTYEGYAPGGVALIIDTLTDNKNRTAADVRSTLTKLGGSLGATGSVSYLFQTKGIITYDAEKYTEDEILEASLDFGAEDVSTSDNVIEVVTAPSDFVAVLEGLQQKGFEETSASVSKIADTMVALDNEKTGKVLRMVERLEDLDDVQAVYSNLEIPDDYTGEEE
;
A
#
# COMPACT_ATOMS: atom_id res chain seq x y z
N MET A 1 16.71 4.05 17.27
CA MET A 1 15.41 3.34 17.31
C MET A 1 14.58 3.91 16.18
N SER A 2 14.92 3.47 14.98
CA SER A 2 14.28 3.80 13.71
C SER A 2 13.80 2.45 13.20
N GLY A 3 12.64 2.02 13.70
CA GLY A 3 11.94 0.80 13.32
C GLY A 3 10.72 1.12 12.47
N HIS A 4 10.75 2.24 11.77
CA HIS A 4 9.76 2.53 10.74
C HIS A 4 10.14 1.64 9.56
N SER A 5 9.28 0.65 9.27
CA SER A 5 9.46 -0.35 8.20
C SER A 5 10.52 -1.42 8.45
N LYS A 6 10.11 -2.56 9.03
CA LYS A 6 10.80 -3.85 8.84
C LYS A 6 10.60 -4.39 7.40
N TRP A 7 10.83 -3.54 6.38
CA TRP A 7 10.86 -3.79 4.94
C TRP A 7 9.55 -3.94 4.15
N ALA A 8 8.70 -4.89 4.45
CA ALA A 8 7.56 -5.23 3.60
C ALA A 8 6.84 -6.35 4.30
N THR A 9 5.71 -6.09 4.95
CA THR A 9 4.96 -7.12 5.68
C THR A 9 4.62 -8.34 4.79
N ILE A 10 4.88 -8.32 3.46
CA ILE A 10 4.77 -9.48 2.57
C ILE A 10 5.89 -9.52 1.50
N LYS A 11 7.11 -10.00 1.82
CA LYS A 11 7.98 -10.68 0.82
C LYS A 11 7.59 -12.16 0.62
N HIS A 12 6.37 -12.54 1.00
CA HIS A 12 5.82 -13.87 0.76
C HIS A 12 4.60 -13.80 -0.17
N LYS A 13 4.86 -13.89 -1.48
CA LYS A 13 4.27 -14.91 -2.36
C LYS A 13 4.75 -14.71 -3.79
N LYS A 14 6.00 -15.11 -4.04
CA LYS A 14 6.39 -15.61 -5.35
C LYS A 14 5.75 -16.99 -5.51
N GLY A 15 4.47 -17.01 -5.90
CA GLY A 15 3.71 -18.27 -6.02
C GLY A 15 2.20 -18.07 -5.94
N LEU A 16 1.63 -17.53 -7.02
CA LEU A 16 0.25 -17.67 -7.54
C LEU A 16 0.07 -16.55 -8.59
N ALA A 17 0.93 -16.56 -9.61
CA ALA A 17 1.31 -15.36 -10.36
C ALA A 17 0.16 -14.75 -11.19
N ASP A 18 -0.81 -15.54 -11.65
CA ASP A 18 -1.81 -15.03 -12.61
C ASP A 18 -3.12 -14.59 -11.94
N ALA A 19 -3.62 -15.34 -10.96
CA ALA A 19 -4.83 -14.96 -10.22
C ALA A 19 -4.61 -13.70 -9.39
N LYS A 20 -3.48 -13.62 -8.66
CA LYS A 20 -3.12 -12.42 -7.89
C LYS A 20 -2.83 -11.23 -8.81
N ARG A 21 -2.27 -11.45 -10.01
CA ARG A 21 -2.08 -10.39 -11.02
C ARG A 21 -3.40 -9.88 -11.59
N GLY A 22 -4.36 -10.75 -11.90
CA GLY A 22 -5.68 -10.34 -12.36
C GLY A 22 -6.42 -9.48 -11.32
N GLN A 23 -6.29 -9.86 -10.05
CA GLN A 23 -6.84 -9.07 -8.94
C GLN A 23 -6.12 -7.72 -8.78
N ALA A 24 -4.77 -7.70 -8.83
CA ALA A 24 -3.99 -6.46 -8.79
C ALA A 24 -4.39 -5.50 -9.91
N PHE A 25 -4.56 -6.00 -11.14
CA PHE A 25 -5.02 -5.18 -12.27
C PHE A 25 -6.42 -4.63 -12.04
N THR A 26 -7.32 -5.42 -11.47
CA THR A 26 -8.68 -4.98 -11.14
C THR A 26 -8.65 -3.83 -10.12
N LYS A 27 -7.81 -3.94 -9.08
CA LYS A 27 -7.62 -2.88 -8.08
C LYS A 27 -7.04 -1.62 -8.70
N LEU A 28 -5.99 -1.74 -9.51
CA LEU A 28 -5.37 -0.62 -10.22
C LEU A 28 -6.34 0.07 -11.19
N ILE A 29 -7.19 -0.67 -11.90
CA ILE A 29 -8.23 -0.10 -12.77
C ILE A 29 -9.23 0.73 -11.96
N LYS A 30 -9.65 0.25 -10.78
CA LYS A 30 -10.53 1.00 -9.87
C LYS A 30 -9.84 2.30 -9.42
N GLU A 31 -8.59 2.23 -8.97
CA GLU A 31 -7.83 3.39 -8.51
C GLU A 31 -7.64 4.44 -9.61
N ILE A 32 -7.22 4.03 -10.82
CA ILE A 32 -7.07 4.93 -11.98
C ILE A 32 -8.41 5.60 -12.33
N SER A 33 -9.50 4.82 -12.34
CA SER A 33 -10.83 5.34 -12.67
C SER A 33 -11.29 6.38 -11.64
N VAL A 34 -11.08 6.13 -10.35
CA VAL A 34 -11.44 7.06 -9.27
C VAL A 34 -10.57 8.31 -9.30
N ALA A 35 -9.25 8.15 -9.48
CA ALA A 35 -8.33 9.28 -9.60
C ALA A 35 -8.69 10.21 -10.76
N ALA A 36 -8.98 9.64 -11.95
CA ALA A 36 -9.40 10.40 -13.12
C ALA A 36 -10.75 11.12 -12.90
N LYS A 37 -11.69 10.47 -12.21
CA LYS A 37 -12.99 11.06 -11.86
C LYS A 37 -12.85 12.25 -10.91
N MET A 38 -11.94 12.19 -9.94
CA MET A 38 -11.80 13.22 -8.90
C MET A 38 -10.97 14.42 -9.34
N GLY A 39 -9.88 14.19 -10.08
CA GLY A 39 -8.90 15.23 -10.42
C GLY A 39 -8.78 15.54 -11.92
N GLY A 40 -9.61 14.91 -12.76
CA GLY A 40 -9.51 15.03 -14.23
C GLY A 40 -8.64 13.94 -14.86
N SER A 41 -8.78 13.75 -16.17
CA SER A 41 -8.16 12.67 -16.94
C SER A 41 -6.71 12.93 -17.36
N ASP A 42 -6.19 14.13 -17.09
CA ASP A 42 -4.83 14.53 -17.45
C ASP A 42 -3.86 14.27 -16.27
N PRO A 43 -2.90 13.32 -16.41
CA PRO A 43 -1.92 13.04 -15.36
C PRO A 43 -1.00 14.21 -15.04
N ASP A 44 -0.81 15.15 -15.97
CA ASP A 44 0.07 16.31 -15.78
C ASP A 44 -0.52 17.32 -14.77
N SER A 45 -1.85 17.36 -14.65
CA SER A 45 -2.59 18.20 -13.71
C SER A 45 -3.17 17.42 -12.52
N ASN A 46 -3.11 16.09 -12.53
CA ASN A 46 -3.66 15.22 -11.49
C ASN A 46 -2.59 14.29 -10.88
N ALA A 47 -2.05 14.69 -9.73
CA ALA A 47 -1.01 13.94 -9.02
C ALA A 47 -1.45 12.52 -8.60
N ARG A 48 -2.70 12.34 -8.13
CA ARG A 48 -3.22 11.01 -7.75
C ARG A 48 -3.26 10.08 -8.96
N LEU A 49 -3.71 10.59 -10.10
CA LEU A 49 -3.76 9.82 -11.35
C LEU A 49 -2.35 9.44 -11.81
N ARG A 50 -1.39 10.36 -11.73
CA ARG A 50 0.01 10.08 -12.08
C ARG A 50 0.59 8.95 -11.24
N THR A 51 0.43 9.00 -9.91
CA THR A 51 0.87 7.93 -9.00
C THR A 51 0.21 6.59 -9.33
N ALA A 52 -1.10 6.58 -9.61
CA ALA A 52 -1.81 5.37 -10.00
C ALA A 52 -1.29 4.76 -11.31
N ILE A 53 -0.97 5.60 -12.30
CA ILE A 53 -0.37 5.18 -13.58
C ILE A 53 1.03 4.61 -13.38
N LEU A 54 1.87 5.25 -12.56
CA LEU A 54 3.21 4.76 -12.24
C LEU A 54 3.15 3.37 -11.61
N LYS A 55 2.27 3.17 -10.61
CA LYS A 55 2.04 1.87 -9.99
C LYS A 55 1.56 0.82 -10.99
N ALA A 56 0.63 1.18 -11.88
CA ALA A 56 0.14 0.25 -12.89
C ALA A 56 1.23 -0.17 -13.90
N ARG A 57 2.13 0.76 -14.26
CA ARG A 57 3.28 0.46 -15.14
C ARG A 57 4.29 -0.46 -14.44
N ALA A 58 4.58 -0.23 -13.16
CA ALA A 58 5.45 -1.09 -12.36
C ALA A 58 4.92 -2.53 -12.28
N ASP A 59 3.59 -2.70 -12.22
CA ASP A 59 2.91 -4.00 -12.26
C ASP A 59 2.79 -4.60 -13.67
N ASN A 60 3.41 -4.00 -14.68
CA ASN A 60 3.36 -4.40 -16.09
C ASN A 60 1.94 -4.41 -16.70
N MET A 61 1.08 -3.48 -16.26
CA MET A 61 -0.24 -3.31 -16.89
C MET A 61 -0.10 -2.79 -18.33
N PRO A 62 -0.78 -3.40 -19.31
CA PRO A 62 -0.82 -2.89 -20.68
C PRO A 62 -1.33 -1.46 -20.77
N LYS A 63 -0.70 -0.63 -21.60
CA LYS A 63 -1.05 0.78 -21.79
C LYS A 63 -2.55 0.97 -22.12
N ASP A 64 -3.10 0.12 -22.97
CA ASP A 64 -4.52 0.18 -23.37
C ASP A 64 -5.48 0.01 -22.18
N ASN A 65 -5.11 -0.79 -21.16
CA ASN A 65 -5.91 -0.97 -19.95
C ASN A 65 -5.90 0.31 -19.09
N ILE A 66 -4.74 0.96 -18.97
CA ILE A 66 -4.60 2.24 -18.27
C ILE A 66 -5.45 3.30 -18.96
N GLU A 67 -5.31 3.45 -20.28
CA GLU A 67 -6.09 4.42 -21.07
C GLU A 67 -7.61 4.19 -20.95
N ARG A 68 -8.04 2.92 -20.98
CA ARG A 68 -9.45 2.57 -20.80
C ARG A 68 -9.96 2.93 -19.41
N ALA A 69 -9.17 2.71 -18.36
CA ALA A 69 -9.53 3.07 -16.99
C ALA A 69 -9.67 4.59 -16.84
N ILE A 70 -8.77 5.37 -17.45
CA ILE A 70 -8.84 6.85 -17.46
C ILE A 70 -10.14 7.31 -18.12
N LYS A 71 -10.45 6.81 -19.32
CA LYS A 71 -11.68 7.16 -20.06
C LYS A 71 -12.95 6.82 -19.28
N LYS A 72 -12.96 5.66 -18.60
CA LYS A 72 -14.07 5.24 -17.73
C LYS A 72 -14.23 6.19 -16.54
N GLY A 73 -13.12 6.59 -15.90
CA GLY A 73 -13.14 7.58 -14.82
C GLY A 73 -13.60 8.97 -15.25
N ALA A 74 -13.21 9.39 -16.46
CA ALA A 74 -13.58 10.68 -17.07
C ALA A 74 -15.06 10.76 -17.50
N GLY A 75 -15.79 9.65 -17.49
CA GLY A 75 -17.19 9.59 -17.95
C GLY A 75 -17.34 9.47 -19.47
N GLU A 76 -16.26 9.21 -20.20
CA GLU A 76 -16.29 8.96 -21.66
C GLU A 76 -16.78 7.54 -22.00
N MET A 77 -16.84 6.66 -20.99
CA MET A 77 -17.40 5.31 -21.08
C MET A 77 -18.33 5.04 -19.91
N GLU A 78 -19.35 4.20 -20.10
CA GLU A 78 -20.20 3.77 -19.00
C GLU A 78 -19.39 3.04 -17.94
N GLY A 79 -19.56 3.43 -16.68
CA GLY A 79 -18.77 2.89 -15.58
C GLY A 79 -19.49 2.91 -14.24
N SER A 80 -19.11 1.94 -13.40
CA SER A 80 -19.60 1.86 -12.02
C SER A 80 -19.14 3.07 -11.22
N VAL A 81 -20.03 3.59 -10.39
CA VAL A 81 -19.67 4.58 -9.37
C VAL A 81 -19.04 3.84 -8.19
N TYR A 82 -17.73 4.02 -8.01
CA TYR A 82 -17.04 3.53 -6.83
C TYR A 82 -17.10 4.55 -5.70
N TYR A 83 -17.22 4.04 -4.48
CA TYR A 83 -17.13 4.75 -3.23
C TYR A 83 -15.81 4.39 -2.55
N GLU A 84 -15.08 5.42 -2.13
CA GLU A 84 -13.90 5.29 -1.28
C GLU A 84 -14.36 5.24 0.18
N LEU A 85 -14.02 4.15 0.85
CA LEU A 85 -14.36 3.94 2.26
C LEU A 85 -13.14 3.36 2.98
N THR A 86 -12.88 3.91 4.17
CA THR A 86 -11.88 3.37 5.10
C THR A 86 -12.61 2.70 6.25
N TYR A 87 -12.24 1.45 6.51
CA TYR A 87 -12.65 0.71 7.69
C TYR A 87 -11.49 0.65 8.68
N GLU A 88 -11.81 0.76 9.95
CA GLU A 88 -10.85 0.74 11.04
C GLU A 88 -11.19 -0.42 11.96
N GLY A 89 -10.18 -1.06 12.55
CA GLY A 89 -10.41 -2.18 13.44
C GLY A 89 -9.17 -2.67 14.15
N TYR A 90 -9.32 -3.79 14.85
CA TYR A 90 -8.25 -4.43 15.58
C TYR A 90 -8.16 -5.92 15.21
N ALA A 91 -6.94 -6.40 15.04
CA ALA A 91 -6.62 -7.83 14.95
C ALA A 91 -6.35 -8.41 16.35
N PRO A 92 -6.16 -9.75 16.47
CA PRO A 92 -5.73 -10.38 17.71
C PRO A 92 -4.48 -9.70 18.30
N GLY A 93 -4.41 -9.61 19.62
CA GLY A 93 -3.29 -8.96 20.30
C GLY A 93 -3.33 -7.42 20.30
N GLY A 94 -4.43 -6.80 19.82
CA GLY A 94 -4.61 -5.35 19.86
C GLY A 94 -3.90 -4.60 18.73
N VAL A 95 -3.44 -5.31 17.69
CA VAL A 95 -2.89 -4.70 16.48
C VAL A 95 -3.97 -3.88 15.79
N ALA A 96 -3.68 -2.62 15.53
CA ALA A 96 -4.55 -1.71 14.80
C ALA A 96 -4.51 -2.00 13.29
N LEU A 97 -5.67 -1.89 12.63
CA LEU A 97 -5.84 -2.08 11.20
C LEU A 97 -6.56 -0.89 10.56
N ILE A 98 -6.01 -0.40 9.45
CA ILE A 98 -6.72 0.46 8.49
C ILE A 98 -6.94 -0.33 7.21
N ILE A 99 -8.16 -0.37 6.70
CA ILE A 99 -8.56 -1.12 5.51
C ILE A 99 -9.21 -0.14 4.54
N ASP A 100 -8.44 0.26 3.52
CA ASP A 100 -8.91 1.17 2.49
C ASP A 100 -9.58 0.40 1.36
N THR A 101 -10.76 0.86 0.93
CA THR A 101 -11.62 0.14 -0.03
C THR A 101 -12.15 1.03 -1.14
N LEU A 102 -12.34 0.43 -2.32
CA LEU A 102 -13.04 1.00 -3.47
C LEU A 102 -14.13 0.03 -3.91
N THR A 103 -15.39 0.43 -3.69
CA THR A 103 -16.55 -0.46 -3.86
C THR A 103 -17.72 0.23 -4.54
N ASP A 104 -18.49 -0.51 -5.33
CA ASP A 104 -19.80 -0.07 -5.84
C ASP A 104 -20.96 -0.40 -4.89
N ASN A 105 -20.70 -1.16 -3.82
CA ASN A 105 -21.70 -1.60 -2.85
C ASN A 105 -21.16 -1.55 -1.42
N LYS A 106 -21.42 -0.43 -0.74
CA LYS A 106 -20.96 -0.18 0.65
C LYS A 106 -21.38 -1.28 1.63
N ASN A 107 -22.61 -1.80 1.50
CA ASN A 107 -23.16 -2.78 2.44
C ASN A 107 -22.49 -4.15 2.30
N ARG A 108 -22.22 -4.59 1.06
CA ARG A 108 -21.48 -5.83 0.78
C ARG A 108 -20.08 -5.74 1.38
N THR A 109 -19.34 -4.69 1.04
CA THR A 109 -17.95 -4.52 1.52
C THR A 109 -17.87 -4.44 3.04
N ALA A 110 -18.79 -3.70 3.69
CA ALA A 110 -18.82 -3.64 5.15
C ALA A 110 -19.11 -5.01 5.79
N ALA A 111 -19.99 -5.81 5.18
CA ALA A 111 -20.30 -7.16 5.65
C ALA A 111 -19.11 -8.12 5.46
N ASP A 112 -18.43 -8.06 4.31
CA ASP A 112 -17.27 -8.90 3.99
C ASP A 112 -16.09 -8.59 4.92
N VAL A 113 -15.73 -7.31 5.06
CA VAL A 113 -14.66 -6.86 5.97
C VAL A 113 -14.96 -7.30 7.41
N ARG A 114 -16.18 -7.05 7.90
CA ARG A 114 -16.58 -7.46 9.25
C ARG A 114 -16.52 -8.98 9.43
N SER A 115 -17.03 -9.73 8.46
CA SER A 115 -17.02 -11.21 8.52
C SER A 115 -15.60 -11.75 8.59
N THR A 116 -14.69 -11.22 7.76
CA THR A 116 -13.28 -11.63 7.73
C THR A 116 -12.59 -11.33 9.06
N LEU A 117 -12.76 -10.11 9.60
CA LEU A 117 -12.20 -9.73 10.91
C LEU A 117 -12.71 -10.67 12.02
N THR A 118 -14.04 -10.85 12.14
CA THR A 118 -14.63 -11.65 13.22
C THR A 118 -14.23 -13.13 13.14
N LYS A 119 -14.18 -13.73 11.93
CA LYS A 119 -13.76 -15.13 11.75
C LYS A 119 -12.32 -15.39 12.18
N LEU A 120 -11.47 -14.37 12.14
CA LEU A 120 -10.05 -14.47 12.48
C LEU A 120 -9.71 -13.82 13.83
N GLY A 121 -10.72 -13.61 14.68
CA GLY A 121 -10.53 -13.14 16.06
C GLY A 121 -10.26 -11.64 16.20
N GLY A 122 -10.53 -10.86 15.17
CA GLY A 122 -10.48 -9.40 15.19
C GLY A 122 -11.86 -8.75 15.34
N SER A 123 -11.88 -7.43 15.29
CA SER A 123 -13.11 -6.63 15.39
C SER A 123 -13.06 -5.40 14.50
N LEU A 124 -14.22 -5.02 13.97
CA LEU A 124 -14.40 -3.75 13.28
C LEU A 124 -14.64 -2.65 14.32
N GLY A 125 -13.84 -1.60 14.27
CA GLY A 125 -13.94 -0.40 15.10
C GLY A 125 -14.85 0.66 14.50
N ALA A 126 -15.02 1.75 15.26
CA ALA A 126 -15.64 2.96 14.74
C ALA A 126 -14.62 3.78 13.93
N THR A 127 -15.11 4.65 13.05
CA THR A 127 -14.26 5.64 12.36
C THR A 127 -13.51 6.50 13.39
N GLY A 128 -12.20 6.66 13.18
CA GLY A 128 -11.30 7.39 14.07
C GLY A 128 -10.76 6.57 15.26
N SER A 129 -11.03 5.27 15.34
CA SER A 129 -10.57 4.43 16.46
C SER A 129 -9.09 4.12 16.42
N VAL A 130 -8.49 4.07 15.23
CA VAL A 130 -7.05 3.81 15.05
C VAL A 130 -6.38 4.77 14.09
N SER A 131 -7.12 5.54 13.29
CA SER A 131 -6.56 6.43 12.27
C SER A 131 -5.53 7.42 12.83
N TYR A 132 -5.66 7.82 14.10
CA TYR A 132 -4.72 8.71 14.78
C TYR A 132 -3.33 8.10 14.98
N LEU A 133 -3.20 6.77 14.89
CA LEU A 133 -1.94 6.05 15.01
C LEU A 133 -1.15 6.00 13.71
N PHE A 134 -1.73 6.43 12.59
CA PHE A 134 -1.14 6.25 11.26
C PHE A 134 -0.90 7.58 10.55
N GLN A 135 0.24 7.70 9.90
CA GLN A 135 0.60 8.79 9.01
C GLN A 135 0.70 8.29 7.58
N THR A 136 0.19 9.08 6.63
CA THR A 136 0.36 8.75 5.20
C THR A 136 1.70 9.32 4.73
N LYS A 137 2.56 8.46 4.19
CA LYS A 137 3.92 8.78 3.73
C LYS A 137 4.20 8.11 2.39
N GLY A 138 5.05 8.71 1.57
CA GLY A 138 5.62 8.02 0.42
C GLY A 138 6.86 7.24 0.86
N ILE A 139 6.99 6.01 0.39
CA ILE A 139 8.07 5.08 0.73
C ILE A 139 8.67 4.55 -0.54
N ILE A 140 9.96 4.76 -0.71
CA ILE A 140 10.76 4.29 -1.84
C ILE A 140 11.90 3.48 -1.27
N THR A 141 12.21 2.35 -1.89
CA THR A 141 13.20 1.44 -1.34
C THR A 141 14.23 1.02 -2.36
N TYR A 142 15.44 0.77 -1.88
CA TYR A 142 16.61 0.39 -2.68
C TYR A 142 17.36 -0.78 -2.04
N ASP A 143 18.07 -1.52 -2.88
CA ASP A 143 18.91 -2.65 -2.46
C ASP A 143 20.24 -2.13 -1.91
N ALA A 144 20.52 -2.38 -0.62
CA ALA A 144 21.75 -1.94 0.02
C ALA A 144 23.00 -2.72 -0.45
N GLU A 145 22.84 -3.81 -1.22
CA GLU A 145 23.95 -4.44 -1.95
C GLU A 145 24.37 -3.64 -3.19
N LYS A 146 23.45 -2.83 -3.75
CA LYS A 146 23.70 -2.03 -4.97
C LYS A 146 24.09 -0.59 -4.67
N TYR A 147 23.53 -0.02 -3.62
CA TYR A 147 23.68 1.40 -3.28
C TYR A 147 23.98 1.55 -1.80
N THR A 148 24.53 2.69 -1.42
CA THR A 148 24.76 3.06 -0.02
C THR A 148 23.74 4.09 0.47
N GLU A 149 23.51 4.13 1.79
CA GLU A 149 22.64 5.13 2.43
C GLU A 149 23.06 6.55 2.05
N ASP A 150 24.36 6.82 2.11
CA ASP A 150 24.94 8.14 1.80
C ASP A 150 24.66 8.57 0.35
N GLU A 151 24.79 7.65 -0.62
CA GLU A 151 24.49 7.93 -2.03
C GLU A 151 23.02 8.28 -2.25
N ILE A 152 22.10 7.52 -1.65
CA ILE A 152 20.65 7.74 -1.77
C ILE A 152 20.23 9.01 -1.04
N LEU A 153 20.80 9.26 0.14
CA LEU A 153 20.55 10.48 0.91
C LEU A 153 20.98 11.71 0.10
N GLU A 154 22.24 11.76 -0.36
CA GLU A 154 22.74 12.88 -1.15
C GLU A 154 21.91 13.09 -2.43
N ALA A 155 21.49 12.01 -3.08
CA ALA A 155 20.68 12.09 -4.28
C ALA A 155 19.24 12.58 -4.04
N SER A 156 18.65 12.30 -2.87
CA SER A 156 17.24 12.57 -2.56
C SER A 156 16.98 13.94 -1.92
N LEU A 157 18.01 14.57 -1.33
CA LEU A 157 17.90 15.87 -0.64
C LEU A 157 17.26 16.98 -1.49
N ASP A 158 17.59 17.02 -2.79
CA ASP A 158 17.08 18.05 -3.71
C ASP A 158 15.58 17.93 -4.02
N PHE A 159 14.97 16.78 -3.71
CA PHE A 159 13.62 16.44 -4.17
C PHE A 159 12.58 16.36 -3.04
N GLY A 160 12.98 16.58 -1.78
CA GLY A 160 12.06 16.60 -0.64
C GLY A 160 11.91 15.27 0.11
N ALA A 161 12.96 14.44 0.15
CA ALA A 161 13.00 13.32 1.08
C ALA A 161 12.98 13.81 2.54
N GLU A 162 12.16 13.17 3.37
CA GLU A 162 12.02 13.46 4.80
C GLU A 162 13.04 12.68 5.64
N ASP A 163 13.28 11.41 5.29
CA ASP A 163 14.18 10.52 6.01
C ASP A 163 14.78 9.48 5.06
N VAL A 164 16.01 9.03 5.34
CA VAL A 164 16.67 7.93 4.65
C VAL A 164 17.32 7.05 5.70
N SER A 165 17.04 5.75 5.67
CA SER A 165 17.60 4.81 6.64
C SER A 165 17.84 3.44 6.04
N THR A 166 18.80 2.71 6.59
CA THR A 166 19.11 1.34 6.15
C THR A 166 18.76 0.31 7.24
N SER A 167 18.03 -0.75 6.88
CA SER A 167 17.79 -1.94 7.71
C SER A 167 17.75 -3.19 6.84
N ASP A 168 18.26 -4.32 7.32
CA ASP A 168 18.10 -5.64 6.67
C ASP A 168 18.43 -5.66 5.16
N ASN A 169 19.52 -4.99 4.77
CA ASN A 169 19.98 -4.86 3.40
C ASN A 169 19.05 -4.05 2.47
N VAL A 170 18.26 -3.16 3.06
CA VAL A 170 17.33 -2.26 2.36
C VAL A 170 17.61 -0.85 2.81
N ILE A 171 17.69 0.06 1.84
CA ILE A 171 17.62 1.50 2.08
C ILE A 171 16.18 1.96 1.85
N GLU A 172 15.58 2.59 2.84
CA GLU A 172 14.25 3.19 2.76
C GLU A 172 14.36 4.71 2.73
N VAL A 173 13.66 5.32 1.78
CA VAL A 173 13.47 6.77 1.65
C VAL A 173 12.01 7.09 1.98
N VAL A 174 11.81 7.88 3.03
CA VAL A 174 10.50 8.37 3.47
C VAL A 174 10.28 9.78 2.92
N THR A 175 9.06 10.07 2.49
CA THR A 175 8.66 11.34 1.89
C THR A 175 7.29 11.77 2.36
N ALA A 176 7.00 13.07 2.28
CA ALA A 176 5.61 13.53 2.30
C ALA A 176 4.87 12.99 1.06
N PRO A 177 3.57 12.66 1.14
CA PRO A 177 2.82 12.17 -0.02
C PRO A 177 2.81 13.12 -1.22
N SER A 178 2.94 14.43 -0.99
CA SER A 178 3.04 15.45 -2.04
C SER A 178 4.36 15.38 -2.82
N ASP A 179 5.42 14.93 -2.16
CA ASP A 179 6.79 15.01 -2.67
C ASP A 179 7.24 13.65 -3.24
N PHE A 180 6.51 12.57 -2.92
CA PHE A 180 6.77 11.20 -3.38
C PHE A 180 7.14 11.08 -4.86
N VAL A 181 6.36 11.69 -5.76
CA VAL A 181 6.61 11.61 -7.20
C VAL A 181 7.91 12.32 -7.58
N ALA A 182 8.15 13.51 -7.02
CA ALA A 182 9.34 14.29 -7.29
C ALA A 182 10.61 13.56 -6.83
N VAL A 183 10.57 12.94 -5.64
CA VAL A 183 11.67 12.12 -5.12
C VAL A 183 11.90 10.88 -5.98
N LEU A 184 10.85 10.14 -6.31
CA LEU A 184 10.95 8.92 -7.12
C LEU A 184 11.55 9.22 -8.50
N GLU A 185 10.96 10.16 -9.25
CA GLU A 185 11.43 10.49 -10.59
C GLU A 185 12.82 11.16 -10.56
N GLY A 186 13.12 11.94 -9.52
CA GLY A 186 14.44 12.56 -9.33
C GLY A 186 15.54 11.54 -9.10
N LEU A 187 15.30 10.53 -8.25
CA LEU A 187 16.24 9.43 -8.02
C LEU A 187 16.42 8.56 -9.28
N GLN A 188 15.34 8.28 -10.00
CA GLN A 188 15.41 7.57 -11.29
C GLN A 188 16.25 8.34 -12.32
N GLN A 189 16.11 9.66 -12.41
CA GLN A 189 16.92 10.50 -13.29
C GLN A 189 18.40 10.50 -12.92
N LYS A 190 18.72 10.35 -11.64
CA LYS A 190 20.10 10.19 -11.13
C LYS A 190 20.64 8.76 -11.33
N GLY A 191 19.84 7.83 -11.87
CA GLY A 191 20.26 6.48 -12.24
C GLY A 191 20.04 5.42 -11.15
N PHE A 192 19.30 5.74 -10.09
CA PHE A 192 18.95 4.78 -9.04
C PHE A 192 17.72 3.97 -9.47
N GLU A 193 17.83 2.65 -9.38
CA GLU A 193 16.73 1.71 -9.64
C GLU A 193 16.13 1.27 -8.31
N GLU A 194 14.90 1.71 -8.04
CA GLU A 194 14.17 1.32 -6.84
C GLU A 194 13.74 -0.16 -6.89
N THR A 195 13.71 -0.79 -5.73
CA THR A 195 13.11 -2.13 -5.57
C THR A 195 11.60 -2.04 -5.40
N SER A 196 11.11 -0.99 -4.74
CA SER A 196 9.68 -0.69 -4.65
C SER A 196 9.44 0.80 -4.36
N ALA A 197 8.29 1.32 -4.78
CA ALA A 197 7.86 2.68 -4.48
C ALA A 197 6.33 2.74 -4.30
N SER A 198 5.86 3.29 -3.18
CA SER A 198 4.42 3.43 -2.92
C SER A 198 4.10 4.53 -1.91
N VAL A 199 2.88 5.06 -1.98
CA VAL A 199 2.30 5.85 -0.88
C VAL A 199 1.57 4.90 0.06
N SER A 200 1.93 4.92 1.34
CA SER A 200 1.48 3.96 2.36
C SER A 200 1.11 4.67 3.66
N LYS A 201 0.43 3.96 4.57
CA LYS A 201 0.18 4.43 5.93
C LYS A 201 1.13 3.71 6.89
N ILE A 202 1.93 4.49 7.60
CA ILE A 202 2.90 4.02 8.60
C ILE A 202 2.35 4.31 9.98
N ALA A 203 2.44 3.34 10.88
CA ALA A 203 2.06 3.54 12.25
C ALA A 203 3.16 4.24 13.06
N ASP A 204 2.76 5.17 13.93
CA ASP A 204 3.66 5.86 14.86
C ASP A 204 4.16 4.93 15.98
N THR A 205 3.35 3.92 16.32
CA THR A 205 3.66 2.94 17.36
C THR A 205 3.36 1.53 16.87
N MET A 206 4.37 0.66 16.95
CA MET A 206 4.28 -0.74 16.54
C MET A 206 3.93 -1.67 17.72
N VAL A 207 3.36 -2.84 17.40
CA VAL A 207 2.97 -3.88 18.36
C VAL A 207 3.64 -5.18 17.97
N ALA A 208 4.58 -5.64 18.79
CA ALA A 208 5.17 -6.97 18.66
C ALA A 208 4.32 -8.03 19.36
N LEU A 209 4.17 -9.19 18.72
CA LEU A 209 3.42 -10.33 19.24
C LEU A 209 4.29 -11.59 19.23
N ASP A 210 3.85 -12.64 19.94
CA ASP A 210 4.43 -13.98 19.78
C ASP A 210 4.21 -14.54 18.36
N ASN A 211 4.97 -15.57 17.99
CA ASN A 211 4.92 -16.15 16.64
C ASN A 211 3.52 -16.66 16.24
N GLU A 212 2.79 -17.25 17.18
CA GLU A 212 1.43 -17.77 16.94
C GLU A 212 0.47 -16.64 16.56
N LYS A 213 0.42 -15.57 17.37
CA LYS A 213 -0.45 -14.43 17.10
C LYS A 213 0.00 -13.64 15.88
N THR A 214 1.31 -13.48 15.66
CA THR A 214 1.88 -12.86 14.45
C THR A 214 1.34 -13.56 13.20
N GLY A 215 1.40 -14.90 13.15
CA GLY A 215 0.86 -15.67 12.03
C GLY A 215 -0.64 -15.49 11.82
N LYS A 216 -1.43 -15.41 12.91
CA LYS A 216 -2.88 -15.14 12.82
C LYS A 216 -3.18 -13.76 12.22
N VAL A 217 -2.45 -12.73 12.64
CA VAL A 217 -2.61 -11.36 12.11
C VAL A 217 -2.21 -11.31 10.63
N LEU A 218 -1.08 -11.91 10.25
CA LEU A 218 -0.64 -11.97 8.84
C LEU A 218 -1.68 -12.67 7.95
N ARG A 219 -2.24 -13.79 8.42
CA ARG A 219 -3.33 -14.48 7.72
C ARG A 219 -4.58 -13.61 7.57
N MET A 220 -4.92 -12.81 8.59
CA MET A 220 -6.02 -11.86 8.53
C MET A 220 -5.78 -10.78 7.48
N VAL A 221 -4.58 -10.21 7.44
CA VAL A 221 -4.19 -9.23 6.42
C VAL A 221 -4.33 -9.85 5.03
N GLU A 222 -3.78 -11.05 4.79
CA GLU A 222 -3.91 -11.71 3.49
C GLU A 222 -5.38 -11.94 3.10
N ARG A 223 -6.22 -12.41 4.03
CA ARG A 223 -7.65 -12.64 3.75
C ARG A 223 -8.43 -11.37 3.48
N LEU A 224 -8.03 -10.25 4.08
CA LEU A 224 -8.60 -8.94 3.78
C LEU A 224 -8.14 -8.46 2.40
N GLU A 225 -6.87 -8.64 2.06
CA GLU A 225 -6.31 -8.28 0.74
C GLU A 225 -6.90 -9.13 -0.39
N ASP A 226 -7.31 -10.37 -0.11
CA ASP A 226 -8.02 -11.23 -1.07
C ASP A 226 -9.43 -10.71 -1.41
N LEU A 227 -9.98 -9.73 -0.68
CA LEU A 227 -11.28 -9.12 -1.01
C LEU A 227 -11.15 -8.13 -2.17
N ASP A 228 -11.98 -8.27 -3.19
CA ASP A 228 -11.92 -7.44 -4.43
C ASP A 228 -12.14 -5.95 -4.21
N ASP A 229 -12.85 -5.58 -3.15
CA ASP A 229 -13.12 -4.19 -2.79
C ASP A 229 -12.01 -3.57 -1.95
N VAL A 230 -11.13 -4.38 -1.33
CA VAL A 230 -10.01 -3.90 -0.52
C VAL A 230 -8.85 -3.49 -1.42
N GLN A 231 -8.44 -2.22 -1.32
CA GLN A 231 -7.29 -1.69 -2.03
C GLN A 231 -5.99 -1.92 -1.26
N ALA A 232 -6.01 -1.68 0.04
CA ALA A 232 -4.85 -1.81 0.91
C ALA A 232 -5.28 -2.11 2.34
N VAL A 233 -4.41 -2.83 3.05
CA VAL A 233 -4.53 -3.09 4.49
C VAL A 233 -3.23 -2.61 5.14
N TYR A 234 -3.36 -1.74 6.13
CA TYR A 234 -2.25 -1.24 6.92
C TYR A 234 -2.39 -1.72 8.35
N SER A 235 -1.27 -2.10 8.96
CA SER A 235 -1.24 -2.56 10.34
C SER A 235 -0.06 -1.98 11.08
N ASN A 236 -0.16 -1.90 12.40
CA ASN A 236 0.98 -1.58 13.25
C ASN A 236 1.65 -2.85 13.83
N LEU A 237 1.49 -4.01 13.18
CA LEU A 237 2.16 -5.24 13.60
C LEU A 237 3.66 -5.13 13.35
N GLU A 238 4.45 -5.37 14.39
CA GLU A 238 5.87 -5.63 14.26
C GLU A 238 6.10 -7.14 14.13
N ILE A 239 6.70 -7.57 13.02
CA ILE A 239 7.07 -8.97 12.82
C ILE A 239 8.37 -9.23 13.61
N PRO A 240 8.37 -10.20 14.55
CA PRO A 240 9.59 -10.61 15.26
C PRO A 240 10.66 -11.19 14.31
N ASP A 241 11.94 -10.99 14.62
CA ASP A 241 13.04 -11.49 13.78
C ASP A 241 13.10 -13.03 13.75
N ASP A 242 12.60 -13.67 14.80
CA ASP A 242 12.51 -15.12 14.96
C ASP A 242 11.20 -15.72 14.44
N TYR A 243 10.41 -14.96 13.68
CA TYR A 243 9.20 -15.48 13.04
C TYR A 243 9.55 -16.47 11.93
N THR A 244 9.24 -17.75 12.13
CA THR A 244 9.59 -18.84 11.21
C THR A 244 8.54 -19.15 10.14
N GLY A 245 7.40 -18.44 10.13
CA GLY A 245 6.39 -18.58 9.07
C GLY A 245 5.57 -19.87 9.09
N GLU A 246 5.48 -20.59 10.22
CA GLU A 246 4.76 -21.88 10.25
C GLU A 246 3.23 -21.70 10.20
N GLU A 247 2.64 -22.33 9.19
CA GLU A 247 1.20 -22.46 8.98
C GLU A 247 0.65 -23.65 9.79
N GLU A 248 -0.19 -23.39 10.80
CA GLU A 248 -1.28 -24.32 11.15
C GLU A 248 -2.57 -23.98 10.39
#